data_AF-A0A972JRJ8-F1
#
_entry.id   AF-A0A972JRJ8-F1
#
_cell.length_a   1.000
_cell.length_b   1.000
_cell.length_c   1.000
_cell.angle_alpha   90.00
_cell.angle_beta   90.00
_cell.angle_gamma   90.00
#
_symmetry.space_group_name_H-M   'P 1'
#
loop_
_entity.id
_entity.type
_entity.pdbx_description
1 polymer ?
#
loop_
_entity_poly.entity_id
_entity_poly.type
_entity_poly.pdbx_seq_one_letter_code
_entity_poly.pdbx_strand_id
1 'polypeptide(L)'
;MKRITKPRCVLVYALAPDTLTAAEANRQFNAFVADTNLPLALFHDHFIGQPGGVAIFFLENTTDQDRLLAHPELANWHVETRPLIFSRSPAAFDEQIDFTLRTYRNSDWEALQREQRPVYGDPRHEAETAQEEG
;
A
#
# COMPACT_ATOMS: atom_id res chain seq x y z
N MET A 1 6.65 -11.73 3.15
CA MET A 1 6.60 -11.15 1.78
C MET A 1 7.63 -11.86 0.90
N LYS A 2 7.33 -12.25 -0.34
CA LYS A 2 8.34 -12.74 -1.29
C LYS A 2 9.36 -11.62 -1.58
N ARG A 3 10.64 -11.97 -1.73
CA ARG A 3 11.70 -10.99 -2.04
C ARG A 3 11.41 -10.34 -3.39
N ILE A 4 11.39 -9.01 -3.43
CA ILE A 4 11.16 -8.29 -4.68
C ILE A 4 12.46 -8.22 -5.46
N THR A 5 12.42 -8.60 -6.74
CA THR A 5 13.60 -8.62 -7.64
C THR A 5 13.56 -7.53 -8.70
N LYS A 6 12.44 -6.80 -8.79
CA LYS A 6 12.21 -5.68 -9.70
C LYS A 6 11.60 -4.51 -8.93
N PRO A 7 11.88 -3.26 -9.35
CA PRO A 7 11.29 -2.09 -8.74
C PRO A 7 9.76 -2.16 -8.74
N ARG A 8 9.13 -1.74 -7.64
CA ARG A 8 7.68 -1.63 -7.54
C ARG A 8 7.24 -0.72 -6.40
N CYS A 9 6.01 -0.25 -6.49
CA CYS A 9 5.32 0.34 -5.36
C CYS A 9 4.78 -0.77 -4.44
N VAL A 10 4.83 -0.53 -3.13
CA VAL A 10 4.25 -1.41 -2.11
C VAL A 10 3.32 -0.61 -1.21
N LEU A 11 2.19 -1.21 -0.86
CA LEU A 11 1.29 -0.74 0.18
C LEU A 11 1.79 -1.23 1.53
N VAL A 12 1.93 -0.31 2.47
CA VAL A 12 2.03 -0.55 3.90
C VAL A 12 0.68 -0.24 4.52
N TYR A 13 0.10 -1.22 5.18
CA TYR A 13 -1.12 -1.09 5.99
C TYR A 13 -0.72 -1.28 7.45
N ALA A 14 -0.94 -0.26 8.29
CA ALA A 14 -0.46 -0.25 9.67
C ALA A 14 -1.60 0.10 10.64
N LEU A 15 -1.83 -0.78 11.62
CA LEU A 15 -2.77 -0.55 12.72
C LEU A 15 -2.01 -0.34 14.02
N ALA A 16 -2.31 0.76 14.70
CA ALA A 16 -1.70 1.07 15.97
C ALA A 16 -2.29 0.18 17.08
N PRO A 17 -1.52 -0.13 18.14
CA PRO A 17 -2.06 -0.83 19.30
C PRO A 17 -3.11 0.01 20.03
N ASP A 18 -4.09 -0.65 20.66
CA ASP A 18 -5.20 -0.01 21.38
C ASP A 18 -4.75 0.89 22.56
N THR A 19 -3.48 0.77 22.96
CA THR A 19 -2.87 1.61 24.00
C THR A 19 -2.54 3.03 23.54
N LEU A 20 -2.56 3.30 22.23
CA LEU A 20 -2.25 4.63 21.68
C LEU A 20 -3.53 5.40 21.35
N THR A 21 -3.53 6.69 21.68
CA THR A 21 -4.55 7.61 21.17
C THR A 21 -4.37 7.82 19.66
N ALA A 22 -5.45 8.19 18.96
CA ALA A 22 -5.37 8.53 17.53
C ALA A 22 -4.31 9.61 17.22
N ALA A 23 -4.16 10.60 18.11
CA ALA A 23 -3.16 11.65 17.94
C ALA A 23 -1.72 11.13 18.08
N GLU A 24 -1.47 10.19 19.00
CA GLU A 24 -0.15 9.55 19.15
C GLU A 24 0.17 8.64 17.98
N ALA A 25 -0.81 7.82 17.56
CA ALA A 25 -0.69 6.96 16.39
C ALA A 25 -0.34 7.78 15.14
N ASN A 26 -1.09 8.86 14.87
CA ASN A 26 -0.83 9.71 13.71
C ASN A 26 0.57 10.34 13.76
N ARG A 27 1.03 10.79 14.94
CA ARG A 27 2.39 11.33 15.09
C ARG A 27 3.46 10.27 14.79
N GLN A 28 3.31 9.06 15.32
CA GLN A 28 4.26 7.96 15.06
C GLN A 28 4.26 7.56 13.58
N PHE A 29 3.07 7.44 12.97
CA PHE A 29 2.96 7.08 11.56
C PHE A 29 3.55 8.17 10.64
N ASN A 30 3.34 9.44 10.96
CA ASN A 30 3.97 10.54 10.23
C ASN A 30 5.50 10.54 10.35
N ALA A 31 6.02 10.23 11.54
CA ALA A 31 7.46 10.10 11.74
C ALA A 31 8.04 8.94 10.91
N PHE A 32 7.35 7.80 10.88
CA PHE A 32 7.70 6.67 10.02
C PHE A 32 7.71 7.08 8.54
N VAL A 33 6.64 7.69 8.01
CA VAL A 33 6.58 8.10 6.60
C VAL A 33 7.62 9.17 6.23
N ALA A 34 7.98 10.04 7.18
CA ALA A 34 8.95 11.11 6.97
C ALA A 34 10.42 10.66 7.14
N ASP A 35 10.69 9.42 7.55
CA ASP A 35 12.06 8.94 7.73
C ASP A 35 12.80 8.84 6.38
N THR A 36 13.81 9.70 6.21
CA THR A 36 14.64 9.76 5.01
C THR A 36 15.53 8.52 4.81
N ASN A 37 15.64 7.64 5.80
CA ASN A 37 16.32 6.35 5.66
C ASN A 37 15.41 5.30 5.00
N LEU A 38 14.10 5.51 5.01
CA LEU A 38 13.15 4.67 4.30
C LEU A 38 13.13 4.98 2.80
N PRO A 39 12.61 4.06 1.98
CA PRO A 39 12.40 4.29 0.56
C PRO A 39 11.44 5.46 0.31
N LEU A 40 11.35 5.92 -0.94
CA LEU A 40 10.50 7.07 -1.28
C LEU A 40 9.02 6.78 -0.99
N ALA A 41 8.44 7.51 -0.03
CA ALA A 41 6.99 7.54 0.20
C ALA A 41 6.30 8.36 -0.89
N LEU A 42 5.36 7.76 -1.60
CA LEU A 42 4.57 8.38 -2.67
C LEU A 42 3.23 8.92 -2.18
N PHE A 43 2.66 8.25 -1.18
CA PHE A 43 1.35 8.55 -0.63
C PHE A 43 1.27 8.04 0.80
N HIS A 44 0.51 8.73 1.64
CA HIS A 44 0.04 8.18 2.91
C HIS A 44 -1.29 8.83 3.31
N ASP A 45 -2.05 8.11 4.13
CA ASP A 45 -3.26 8.64 4.77
C ASP A 45 -3.52 7.92 6.10
N HIS A 46 -4.38 8.51 6.93
CA HIS A 46 -4.78 7.98 8.24
C HIS A 46 -6.20 7.41 8.20
N PHE A 47 -6.43 6.36 8.97
CA PHE A 47 -7.78 5.80 9.09
C PHE A 47 -8.67 6.65 10.00
N ILE A 48 -9.98 6.61 9.71
CA ILE A 48 -11.03 7.18 10.55
C ILE A 48 -11.64 6.05 11.39
N GLY A 49 -11.80 6.27 12.69
CA GLY A 49 -12.45 5.33 13.61
C GLY A 49 -11.53 4.23 14.17
N GLN A 50 -10.36 3.99 13.57
CA GLN A 50 -9.32 3.09 14.09
C GLN A 50 -7.95 3.76 13.96
N PRO A 51 -7.16 3.90 15.04
CA PRO A 51 -5.81 4.46 14.95
C PRO A 51 -4.90 3.65 14.03
N GLY A 52 -4.35 4.29 13.00
CA GLY A 52 -3.54 3.63 11.98
C GLY A 52 -3.47 4.42 10.68
N GLY A 53 -2.95 3.80 9.64
CA GLY A 53 -2.88 4.41 8.32
C GLY A 53 -2.40 3.48 7.22
N VAL A 54 -2.34 4.04 6.02
CA VAL A 54 -1.72 3.43 4.84
C VAL A 54 -0.60 4.32 4.32
N ALA A 55 0.43 3.69 3.76
CA ALA A 55 1.46 4.39 3.02
C ALA A 55 1.86 3.59 1.79
N ILE A 56 2.24 4.27 0.72
CA ILE A 56 2.76 3.64 -0.50
C ILE A 56 4.20 4.06 -0.68
N PHE A 57 5.10 3.07 -0.76
CA PHE A 57 6.53 3.27 -0.94
C PHE A 57 6.98 2.73 -2.29
N PHE A 58 7.89 3.43 -2.95
CA PHE A 58 8.61 2.88 -4.10
C PHE A 58 9.88 2.17 -3.63
N LEU A 59 9.97 0.87 -3.91
CA LEU A 59 11.15 0.06 -3.66
C LEU A 59 11.90 -0.12 -4.97
N GLU A 60 13.13 0.36 -5.06
CA GLU A 60 13.98 0.21 -6.24
C GLU A 60 14.75 -1.12 -6.20
N ASN A 61 15.14 -1.54 -5.00
CA ASN A 61 16.02 -2.70 -4.81
C ASN A 61 15.70 -3.48 -3.51
N THR A 62 16.42 -4.58 -3.28
CA THR A 62 16.18 -5.41 -2.07
C THR A 62 16.62 -4.74 -0.76
N THR A 63 17.56 -3.79 -0.80
CA THR A 63 17.94 -3.02 0.41
C THR A 63 16.81 -2.12 0.87
N ASP A 64 16.07 -1.52 -0.07
CA ASP A 64 14.87 -0.73 0.23
C ASP A 64 13.80 -1.58 0.91
N GLN A 65 13.59 -2.80 0.40
CA GLN A 65 12.70 -3.78 1.02
C GLN A 65 13.12 -4.12 2.45
N ASP A 66 14.42 -4.40 2.66
CA ASP A 66 14.94 -4.77 3.99
C ASP A 66 14.79 -3.61 4.99
N ARG A 67 15.05 -2.36 4.57
CA ARG A 67 14.83 -1.16 5.41
C ARG A 67 13.36 -0.98 5.75
N LEU A 68 12.47 -1.08 4.77
CA LEU A 68 11.04 -0.92 5.01
C LEU A 68 10.48 -2.03 5.92
N LEU A 69 10.97 -3.27 5.80
CA LEU A 69 10.52 -4.40 6.63
C LEU A 69 11.08 -4.38 8.05
N ALA A 70 12.13 -3.60 8.34
CA ALA A 70 12.66 -3.47 9.70
C ALA A 70 11.80 -2.58 10.60
N HIS A 71 11.26 -1.48 10.05
CA HIS A 71 10.37 -0.48 10.68
C HIS A 71 10.33 -0.47 12.23
N PRO A 72 11.47 -0.18 12.90
CA PRO A 72 11.53 -0.21 14.36
C PRO A 72 10.58 0.81 15.01
N GLU A 73 10.22 1.88 14.30
CA GLU A 73 9.26 2.90 14.74
C GLU A 73 7.85 2.32 14.94
N LEU A 74 7.53 1.24 14.23
CA LEU A 74 6.23 0.57 14.25
C LEU A 74 6.31 -0.82 14.88
N ALA A 75 7.33 -1.12 15.70
CA ALA A 75 7.59 -2.47 16.21
C ALA A 75 6.43 -3.13 16.97
N ASN A 76 5.55 -2.34 17.60
CA ASN A 76 4.37 -2.82 18.34
C ASN A 76 3.05 -2.67 17.56
N TRP A 77 3.12 -2.32 16.28
CA TRP A 77 1.97 -2.15 15.41
C TRP A 77 1.69 -3.45 14.65
N HIS A 78 0.45 -3.65 14.23
CA HIS A 78 0.14 -4.66 13.21
C HIS A 78 0.41 -4.06 11.83
N VAL A 79 1.48 -4.51 11.18
CA VAL A 79 1.92 -3.98 9.89
C VAL A 79 1.90 -5.07 8.82
N GLU A 80 1.22 -4.78 7.71
CA GLU A 80 1.25 -5.61 6.52
C GLU A 80 1.84 -4.84 5.35
N THR A 81 2.69 -5.50 4.56
CA THR A 81 3.26 -4.94 3.33
C THR A 81 2.88 -5.79 2.13
N ARG A 82 2.25 -5.18 1.13
CA ARG A 82 1.73 -5.85 -0.06
C ARG A 82 2.21 -5.14 -1.33
N PRO A 83 2.76 -5.86 -2.32
CA PRO A 83 3.14 -5.24 -3.58
C PRO A 83 1.93 -4.77 -4.38
N LEU A 84 2.01 -3.60 -5.00
CA LEU A 84 1.03 -3.17 -6.00
C LEU A 84 1.37 -3.84 -7.34
N ILE A 85 0.39 -4.50 -7.96
CA ILE A 85 0.59 -5.30 -9.18
C ILE A 85 0.89 -4.41 -10.39
N PHE A 86 0.12 -3.32 -10.55
CA PHE A 86 0.19 -2.45 -11.72
C PHE A 86 1.14 -1.25 -11.54
N SER A 87 1.40 -0.82 -10.29
CA SER A 87 2.24 0.35 -10.00
C SER A 87 3.72 -0.01 -9.88
N ARG A 88 4.42 -0.19 -11.01
CA ARG A 88 5.84 -0.62 -11.05
C ARG A 88 6.86 0.52 -10.89
N SER A 89 6.41 1.76 -10.87
CA SER A 89 7.22 2.97 -10.67
C SER A 89 6.38 4.10 -10.07
N PRO A 90 6.97 5.20 -9.57
CA PRO A 90 6.21 6.36 -9.12
C PRO A 90 5.31 6.95 -10.21
N ALA A 91 5.81 7.03 -11.45
CA ALA A 91 5.02 7.50 -12.59
C ALA A 91 3.85 6.57 -12.92
N ALA A 92 4.06 5.25 -12.87
CA ALA A 92 2.98 4.29 -13.08
C ALA A 92 1.91 4.34 -11.97
N PHE A 93 2.31 4.64 -10.73
CA PHE A 93 1.37 4.89 -9.64
C PHE A 93 0.54 6.15 -9.91
N ASP A 94 1.19 7.26 -10.28
CA ASP A 94 0.51 8.52 -10.63
C ASP A 94 -0.47 8.35 -11.78
N GLU A 95 -0.04 7.72 -12.88
CA GLU A 95 -0.90 7.40 -14.04
C GLU A 95 -2.08 6.52 -13.65
N GLN A 96 -1.87 5.52 -12.79
CA GLN A 96 -2.95 4.65 -12.32
C GLN A 96 -3.99 5.44 -11.51
N ILE A 97 -3.55 6.34 -10.61
CA ILE A 97 -4.45 7.18 -9.83
C ILE A 97 -5.23 8.13 -10.73
N ASP A 98 -4.55 8.82 -11.63
CA ASP A 98 -5.16 9.74 -12.57
C ASP A 98 -6.16 9.06 -13.51
N PHE A 99 -5.81 7.89 -14.08
CA PHE A 99 -6.74 7.07 -14.85
C PHE A 99 -7.98 6.68 -14.02
N THR A 100 -7.76 6.22 -12.79
CA THR A 100 -8.83 5.79 -11.88
C THR A 100 -9.80 6.95 -11.61
N LEU A 101 -9.26 8.13 -11.30
CA LEU A 101 -10.06 9.33 -11.04
C LEU A 101 -10.81 9.80 -12.29
N ARG A 102 -10.20 9.79 -13.48
CA ARG A 102 -10.89 10.18 -14.72
C ARG A 102 -12.03 9.24 -15.07
N THR A 103 -11.81 7.94 -14.89
CA THR A 103 -12.73 6.90 -15.36
C THR A 103 -13.86 6.64 -14.38
N TYR A 104 -13.57 6.66 -13.07
CA TYR A 104 -14.48 6.10 -12.06
C TYR A 104 -14.94 7.08 -10.98
N ARG A 105 -14.46 8.33 -10.93
CA ARG A 105 -14.79 9.29 -9.84
C ARG A 105 -16.28 9.52 -9.57
N ASN A 106 -17.12 9.35 -10.59
CA ASN A 106 -18.56 9.60 -10.51
C ASN A 106 -19.37 8.30 -10.68
N SER A 107 -18.69 7.16 -10.63
CA SER A 107 -19.28 5.86 -10.84
C SER A 107 -19.62 5.22 -9.51
N ASP A 108 -20.75 4.50 -9.48
CA ASP A 108 -21.08 3.62 -8.37
C ASP A 108 -20.24 2.33 -8.47
N TRP A 109 -19.49 2.03 -7.41
CA TRP A 109 -18.63 0.86 -7.34
C TRP A 109 -19.42 -0.45 -7.50
N GLU A 110 -20.62 -0.54 -6.92
CA GLU A 110 -21.47 -1.74 -7.06
C GLU A 110 -21.99 -1.92 -8.49
N ALA A 111 -22.18 -0.83 -9.23
CA ALA A 111 -22.52 -0.88 -10.65
C ALA A 111 -21.31 -1.29 -11.50
N LEU A 112 -20.14 -0.68 -11.27
CA LEU A 112 -18.90 -1.00 -11.99
C LEU A 112 -18.51 -2.48 -11.84
N GLN A 113 -18.61 -3.03 -10.63
CA GLN A 113 -18.32 -4.45 -10.38
C GLN A 113 -19.23 -5.40 -11.16
N ARG A 114 -20.47 -5.01 -11.45
CA ARG A 114 -21.42 -5.83 -12.20
C ARG A 114 -21.22 -5.70 -13.71
N GLU A 115 -20.97 -4.47 -14.19
CA GLU A 115 -20.88 -4.15 -15.62
C GLU A 115 -19.52 -4.51 -16.23
N GLN A 116 -18.44 -4.28 -15.50
CA GLN A 116 -17.07 -4.44 -15.98
C GLN A 116 -16.39 -5.63 -15.32
N ARG A 117 -17.05 -6.79 -15.16
CA ARG A 117 -16.34 -8.02 -14.77
C ARG A 117 -15.37 -8.40 -15.88
N PRO A 118 -14.06 -8.17 -15.75
CA PRO A 118 -13.14 -8.59 -16.76
C PRO A 118 -12.88 -10.07 -16.48
N VAL A 119 -12.63 -10.85 -17.53
CA VAL A 119 -12.06 -12.19 -17.35
C VAL A 119 -10.59 -11.99 -16.99
N TYR A 120 -10.33 -11.50 -15.78
CA TYR A 120 -9.04 -11.68 -15.15
C TYR A 120 -8.99 -13.12 -14.64
N GLY A 121 -7.79 -13.73 -14.64
CA GLY A 121 -7.55 -14.98 -13.91
C GLY A 121 -8.08 -14.88 -12.48
N ASP A 122 -8.22 -16.00 -11.76
CA ASP A 122 -9.01 -16.00 -10.52
C ASP A 122 -8.44 -14.99 -9.48
N PRO A 123 -9.08 -13.82 -9.28
CA PRO A 123 -8.50 -12.77 -8.44
C PRO A 123 -8.50 -13.17 -6.97
N ARG A 124 -9.35 -14.13 -6.58
CA ARG A 124 -9.31 -14.71 -5.23
C ARG A 124 -8.09 -15.59 -5.08
N HIS A 125 -7.76 -16.39 -6.09
CA HIS A 125 -6.55 -17.21 -6.10
C HIS A 125 -5.29 -16.34 -6.07
N GLU A 126 -5.21 -15.29 -6.88
CA GLU A 126 -4.06 -14.38 -6.87
C GLU A 126 -3.94 -13.60 -5.56
N ALA A 127 -5.07 -13.19 -4.97
CA ALA A 127 -5.09 -12.53 -3.66
C ALA A 127 -4.71 -13.47 -2.50
N GLU A 128 -5.15 -14.74 -2.56
CA GLU A 128 -4.83 -15.77 -1.57
C GLU A 128 -3.36 -16.23 -1.66
N THR A 129 -2.81 -16.33 -2.88
CA THR A 129 -1.48 -16.89 -3.11
C THR A 129 -0.38 -15.85 -3.31
N ALA A 130 -0.74 -14.60 -3.57
CA ALA A 130 0.16 -13.54 -4.02
C ALA A 130 1.00 -13.94 -5.24
N GLN A 131 0.41 -14.71 -6.16
CA GLN A 131 0.98 -15.10 -7.45
C GLN A 131 0.06 -14.60 -8.56
N GLU A 132 0.64 -14.01 -9.61
CA GLU A 132 -0.07 -13.52 -10.80
C GLU A 132 -0.22 -14.68 -11.80
N GLU A 133 -1.42 -14.93 -12.29
CA GLU A 133 -1.67 -15.90 -13.38
C GLU A 133 -1.50 -15.22 -14.74
N GLY A 134 -0.89 -15.93 -15.70
CA GLY A 134 -0.51 -15.40 -17.01
C GLY A 134 -1.61 -15.50 -18.07
#